data_AF-A0A267TCD3-F1
#
_entry.id   AF-A0A267TCD3-F1
#
_cell.length_a   1.000
_cell.length_b   1.000
_cell.length_c   1.000
_cell.angle_alpha   90.00
_cell.angle_beta   90.00
_cell.angle_gamma   90.00
#
_symmetry.space_group_name_H-M   'P 1'
#
loop_
_entity.id
_entity.type
_entity.pdbx_description
1 polymer ?
#
loop_
_entity_poly.entity_id
_entity_poly.type
_entity_poly.pdbx_seq_one_letter_code
_entity_poly.pdbx_strand_id
1 'polypeptide(L)'
;MKSKYSTLFVLGTLFLCAKIFYKYANISQLLWLVKPVAIWISLLTNAEMYWDDSSGYVFPSHGICIEKSCSGYNMLLICFSMLSYLILQFRKNISKLFAWILACILTYVVCIISNSVRIILSILFSTKLPSLWIPYREMVHQGIGVFTNILFLIITFLFFQYLFKTTTAHEKSA
;
A
#
# COMPACT_ATOMS: atom_id res chain seq x y z
N MET A 1 12.38 28.33 -1.62
CA MET A 1 11.06 28.03 -2.23
C MET A 1 11.16 27.20 -3.52
N LYS A 2 11.99 27.55 -4.51
CA LYS A 2 12.16 26.80 -5.77
C LYS A 2 12.39 25.28 -5.61
N SER A 3 13.16 24.85 -4.60
CA SER A 3 13.45 23.44 -4.34
C SER A 3 12.22 22.58 -3.97
N LYS A 4 11.24 23.14 -3.22
CA LYS A 4 10.04 22.39 -2.79
C LYS A 4 9.10 22.07 -3.96
N TYR A 5 8.84 23.07 -4.81
CA TYR A 5 8.01 22.90 -6.00
C TYR A 5 8.66 21.94 -7.01
N SER A 6 9.99 21.98 -7.15
CA SER A 6 10.73 21.03 -7.96
C SER A 6 10.55 19.59 -7.46
N THR A 7 10.65 19.34 -6.15
CA THR A 7 10.41 18.00 -5.57
C THR A 7 8.97 17.54 -5.80
N LEU A 8 7.98 18.40 -5.56
CA LEU A 8 6.57 18.05 -5.78
C LEU A 8 6.28 17.76 -7.25
N PHE A 9 6.87 18.53 -8.17
CA PHE A 9 6.74 18.29 -9.61
C PHE A 9 7.30 16.91 -9.98
N VAL A 10 8.52 16.57 -9.54
CA VAL A 10 9.14 15.27 -9.81
C VAL A 10 8.32 14.12 -9.23
N LEU A 11 7.88 14.21 -7.97
CA LEU A 11 7.03 13.20 -7.34
C LEU A 11 5.69 13.07 -8.07
N GLY A 12 5.10 14.18 -8.51
CA GLY A 12 3.87 14.20 -9.31
C GLY A 12 4.03 13.52 -10.66
N THR A 13 5.11 13.80 -11.39
CA THR A 13 5.43 13.13 -12.65
C THR A 13 5.64 11.64 -12.45
N LEU A 14 6.45 11.24 -11.46
CA LEU A 14 6.68 9.83 -11.14
C LEU A 14 5.38 9.11 -10.78
N PHE A 15 4.52 9.75 -9.97
CA PHE A 15 3.20 9.22 -9.61
C PHE A 15 2.34 8.99 -10.86
N LEU A 16 2.26 9.98 -11.75
CA LEU A 16 1.46 9.86 -12.99
C LEU A 16 2.00 8.76 -13.90
N CYS A 17 3.31 8.70 -14.14
CA CYS A 17 3.92 7.64 -14.93
C CYS A 17 3.64 6.25 -14.36
N ALA A 18 3.80 6.08 -13.05
CA ALA A 18 3.54 4.82 -12.37
C ALA A 18 2.04 4.47 -12.37
N LYS A 19 1.16 5.47 -12.25
CA LYS A 19 -0.29 5.28 -12.35
C LYS A 19 -0.72 4.85 -13.75
N ILE A 20 -0.12 5.43 -14.79
CA ILE A 20 -0.34 5.04 -16.19
C ILE A 20 0.16 3.61 -16.41
N PHE A 21 1.36 3.28 -15.94
CA PHE A 21 1.88 1.90 -15.98
C PHE A 21 0.87 0.93 -15.34
N TYR A 22 0.40 1.22 -14.12
CA TYR A 22 -0.57 0.37 -13.44
C TYR A 22 -1.89 0.23 -14.19
N LYS A 23 -2.35 1.28 -14.89
CA LYS A 23 -3.55 1.19 -15.74
C LYS A 23 -3.41 0.06 -16.76
N TYR A 24 -2.25 -0.03 -17.43
CA TYR A 24 -1.99 -1.02 -18.49
C TYR A 24 -1.34 -2.31 -18.01
N ALA A 25 -0.86 -2.38 -16.76
CA ALA A 25 -0.15 -3.54 -16.25
C ALA A 25 -1.08 -4.76 -16.06
N ASN A 26 -0.58 -5.94 -16.36
CA ASN A 26 -1.22 -7.21 -16.01
C ASN A 26 -0.89 -7.61 -14.56
N ILE A 27 -1.70 -8.51 -13.98
CA ILE A 27 -1.48 -9.00 -12.60
C ILE A 27 -0.12 -9.68 -12.44
N SER A 28 0.37 -10.36 -13.48
CA SER A 28 1.70 -10.97 -13.52
C SER A 28 2.84 -9.96 -13.33
N GLN A 29 2.70 -8.73 -13.85
CA GLN A 29 3.68 -7.66 -13.67
C GLN A 29 3.67 -7.06 -12.26
N LEU A 30 2.66 -7.39 -11.46
CA LEU A 30 2.50 -6.95 -10.07
C LEU A 30 2.81 -8.07 -9.07
N LEU A 31 3.32 -9.23 -9.54
CA LEU A 31 3.65 -10.37 -8.69
C LEU A 31 4.57 -10.02 -7.52
N TRP A 32 5.52 -9.09 -7.73
CA TRP A 32 6.42 -8.63 -6.67
C TRP A 32 5.67 -8.02 -5.48
N LEU A 33 4.48 -7.46 -5.70
CA LEU A 33 3.64 -6.89 -4.64
C LEU A 33 2.60 -7.89 -4.13
N VAL A 34 2.03 -8.69 -5.04
CA VAL A 34 0.93 -9.62 -4.72
C VAL A 34 1.43 -10.90 -4.06
N LYS A 35 2.52 -11.50 -4.54
CA LYS A 35 3.04 -12.78 -4.06
C LYS A 35 3.40 -12.76 -2.56
N PRO A 36 4.13 -11.75 -2.03
CA PRO A 36 4.41 -11.70 -0.60
C PRO A 36 3.14 -11.66 0.24
N VAL A 37 2.14 -10.88 -0.20
CA VAL A 37 0.84 -10.80 0.48
C VAL A 37 0.13 -12.15 0.44
N ALA A 38 0.08 -12.82 -0.72
CA ALA A 38 -0.53 -14.14 -0.84
C ALA A 38 0.12 -15.18 0.10
N ILE A 39 1.46 -15.17 0.21
CA ILE A 39 2.19 -16.01 1.17
C ILE A 39 1.75 -15.70 2.61
N TRP A 40 1.69 -14.43 3.00
CA TRP A 40 1.22 -14.02 4.33
C TRP A 40 -0.21 -14.48 4.61
N ILE A 41 -1.11 -14.34 3.64
CA ILE A 41 -2.49 -14.81 3.79
C ILE A 41 -2.51 -16.32 3.98
N SER A 42 -1.85 -17.09 3.11
CA SER A 42 -1.78 -18.56 3.21
C SER A 42 -1.26 -19.02 4.58
N LEU A 43 -0.19 -18.39 5.09
CA LEU A 43 0.36 -18.69 6.41
C LEU A 43 -0.60 -18.35 7.55
N LEU A 44 -1.27 -17.20 7.50
CA LEU A 44 -2.13 -16.72 8.58
C LEU A 44 -3.50 -17.42 8.61
N THR A 45 -4.02 -17.84 7.46
CA THR A 45 -5.32 -18.50 7.34
C THR A 45 -5.21 -20.02 7.21
N ASN A 46 -3.99 -20.55 7.16
CA ASN A 46 -3.69 -21.95 6.89
C ASN A 46 -4.43 -22.48 5.64
N ALA A 47 -4.45 -21.64 4.59
CA ALA A 47 -5.20 -21.90 3.37
C ALA A 47 -4.26 -22.22 2.20
N GLU A 48 -4.67 -23.19 1.39
CA GLU A 48 -4.01 -23.45 0.12
C GLU A 48 -4.31 -22.32 -0.87
N MET A 49 -3.29 -21.97 -1.65
CA MET A 49 -3.38 -21.00 -2.73
C MET A 49 -2.77 -21.56 -4.01
N TYR A 50 -3.31 -21.18 -5.16
CA TYR A 50 -2.68 -21.41 -6.45
C TYR A 50 -2.69 -20.14 -7.29
N TRP A 51 -1.84 -20.12 -8.31
CA TRP A 51 -1.75 -19.01 -9.26
C TRP A 51 -2.62 -19.31 -10.48
N ASP A 52 -3.45 -18.35 -10.87
CA ASP A 52 -4.20 -18.33 -12.11
C ASP A 52 -3.79 -17.12 -12.95
N ASP A 53 -3.41 -17.34 -14.20
CA ASP A 53 -2.90 -16.28 -15.09
C ASP A 53 -3.97 -15.24 -15.44
N SER A 54 -5.26 -15.62 -15.37
CA SER A 54 -6.36 -14.72 -15.72
C SER A 54 -6.79 -13.81 -14.56
N SER A 55 -6.69 -14.30 -13.31
CA SER A 55 -7.30 -13.66 -12.15
C SER A 55 -6.32 -13.33 -11.01
N GLY A 56 -5.21 -14.07 -10.87
CA GLY A 56 -4.19 -13.86 -9.83
C GLY A 56 -4.09 -15.03 -8.84
N TYR A 57 -3.81 -14.73 -7.57
CA TYR A 57 -3.74 -15.78 -6.52
C TYR A 57 -5.12 -16.13 -6.00
N VAL A 58 -5.53 -17.39 -6.16
CA VAL A 58 -6.85 -17.89 -5.75
C VAL A 58 -6.74 -18.69 -4.46
N PHE A 59 -7.68 -18.44 -3.54
CA PHE A 59 -7.85 -19.16 -2.28
C PHE A 59 -9.23 -19.85 -2.26
N PRO A 60 -9.33 -21.11 -2.75
CA PRO A 60 -10.60 -21.79 -2.97
C PRO A 60 -11.44 -21.95 -1.71
N SER A 61 -10.79 -22.31 -0.59
CA SER A 61 -11.44 -22.50 0.71
C SER A 61 -12.15 -21.25 1.24
N HIS A 62 -11.74 -20.07 0.76
CA HIS A 62 -12.28 -18.78 1.18
C HIS A 62 -13.09 -18.07 0.08
N GLY A 63 -13.13 -18.64 -1.13
CA GLY A 63 -13.81 -18.05 -2.28
C GLY A 63 -13.27 -16.66 -2.66
N ILE A 64 -11.95 -16.46 -2.53
CA ILE A 64 -11.31 -15.16 -2.75
C ILE A 64 -10.20 -15.28 -3.79
N CYS A 65 -10.11 -14.27 -4.65
CA CYS A 65 -9.02 -14.08 -5.59
C CYS A 65 -8.33 -12.75 -5.33
N ILE A 66 -7.01 -12.76 -5.16
CA ILE A 66 -6.20 -11.55 -5.06
C ILE A 66 -5.91 -11.04 -6.48
N GLU A 67 -6.88 -10.30 -7.01
CA GLU A 67 -6.81 -9.68 -8.34
C GLU A 67 -6.03 -8.36 -8.34
N LYS A 68 -5.89 -7.76 -9.53
CA LYS A 68 -5.18 -6.48 -9.74
C LYS A 68 -5.64 -5.36 -8.79
N SER A 69 -6.95 -5.24 -8.55
CA SER A 69 -7.51 -4.24 -7.61
C SER A 69 -7.01 -4.44 -6.17
N CYS A 70 -6.71 -5.69 -5.83
CA CYS A 70 -6.18 -6.14 -4.54
C CYS A 70 -4.65 -6.11 -4.44
N SER A 71 -3.95 -5.59 -5.45
CA SER A 71 -2.48 -5.53 -5.43
C SER A 71 -1.90 -4.60 -4.35
N GLY A 72 -2.61 -3.55 -3.98
CA GLY A 72 -2.10 -2.51 -3.07
C GLY A 72 -1.27 -1.43 -3.78
N TYR A 73 -1.13 -1.51 -5.11
CA TYR A 73 -0.29 -0.59 -5.88
C TYR A 73 -0.65 0.89 -5.69
N ASN A 74 -1.95 1.22 -5.61
CA ASN A 74 -2.39 2.60 -5.37
C ASN A 74 -1.93 3.12 -3.99
N MET A 75 -2.00 2.28 -2.96
CA MET A 75 -1.55 2.61 -1.62
C MET A 75 -0.03 2.82 -1.62
N LEU A 76 0.70 1.94 -2.32
CA LEU A 76 2.14 2.09 -2.52
C LEU A 76 2.49 3.44 -3.16
N LEU A 77 1.82 3.86 -4.24
CA LEU A 77 2.12 5.16 -4.86
C LEU A 77 1.87 6.35 -3.93
N ILE A 78 0.72 6.39 -3.26
CA ILE A 78 0.36 7.52 -2.39
C ILE A 78 1.30 7.57 -1.18
N CYS A 79 1.53 6.42 -0.55
CA CYS A 79 2.41 6.30 0.60
C CYS A 79 3.87 6.66 0.26
N PHE A 80 4.37 6.24 -0.91
CA PHE A 80 5.71 6.60 -1.39
C PHE A 80 5.87 8.11 -1.57
N SER A 81 4.91 8.76 -2.25
CA SER A 81 4.92 10.20 -2.45
C SER A 81 4.89 10.95 -1.12
N MET A 82 4.04 10.51 -0.20
CA MET A 82 3.92 11.07 1.14
C MET A 82 5.22 10.94 1.94
N LEU A 83 5.80 9.72 2.04
CA LEU A 83 7.03 9.49 2.79
C LEU A 83 8.23 10.20 2.17
N SER A 84 8.35 10.20 0.84
CA SER A 84 9.39 10.94 0.13
C SER A 84 9.34 12.43 0.46
N TYR A 85 8.14 13.01 0.49
CA TYR A 85 7.95 14.41 0.87
C TYR A 85 8.31 14.66 2.34
N LEU A 86 7.84 13.82 3.27
CA LEU A 86 8.14 13.94 4.70
C LEU A 86 9.65 13.85 4.98
N ILE A 87 10.34 12.85 4.43
CA ILE A 87 11.79 12.68 4.64
C ILE A 87 12.53 13.93 4.15
N LEU A 88 12.25 14.41 2.93
CA LEU A 88 12.90 15.60 2.38
C LEU A 88 12.55 16.89 3.10
N GLN A 89 11.37 16.97 3.71
CA GLN A 89 10.94 18.13 4.48
C GLN A 89 11.68 18.23 5.82
N PHE A 90 11.83 17.11 6.53
CA PHE A 90 12.38 17.10 7.89
C PHE A 90 13.88 16.78 7.94
N ARG A 91 14.45 16.09 6.95
CA ARG A 91 15.88 15.74 6.88
C ARG A 91 16.59 16.49 5.75
N LYS A 92 17.07 17.70 6.04
CA LYS A 92 17.73 18.56 5.04
C LYS A 92 19.10 18.05 4.57
N ASN A 93 19.78 17.24 5.38
CA ASN A 93 21.14 16.76 5.11
C ASN A 93 21.18 15.43 4.31
N ILE A 94 20.03 14.82 4.05
CA ILE A 94 19.94 13.57 3.30
C ILE A 94 19.85 13.88 1.80
N SER A 95 20.59 13.13 0.98
CA SER A 95 20.51 13.24 -0.48
C SER A 95 19.14 12.80 -0.99
N LYS A 96 18.64 13.42 -2.07
CA LYS A 96 17.31 13.11 -2.63
C LYS A 96 17.16 11.63 -3.00
N LEU A 97 18.20 11.05 -3.58
CA LEU A 97 18.23 9.64 -3.97
C LEU A 97 18.08 8.72 -2.75
N PHE A 98 18.83 8.98 -1.68
CA PHE A 98 18.73 8.17 -0.46
C PHE A 98 17.35 8.30 0.19
N ALA A 99 16.78 9.50 0.23
CA ALA A 99 15.42 9.71 0.74
C ALA A 99 14.38 8.88 -0.04
N TRP A 100 14.49 8.82 -1.38
CA TRP A 100 13.58 8.03 -2.21
C TRP A 100 13.79 6.53 -2.05
N ILE A 101 15.03 6.05 -1.95
CA ILE A 101 15.32 4.62 -1.68
C ILE A 101 14.71 4.23 -0.33
N LEU A 102 14.93 5.03 0.71
CA LEU A 102 14.35 4.79 2.03
C LEU A 102 12.81 4.81 1.99
N ALA A 103 12.21 5.78 1.30
CA ALA A 103 10.76 5.84 1.13
C ALA A 103 10.22 4.59 0.40
N CYS A 104 10.88 4.13 -0.66
CA CYS A 104 10.50 2.90 -1.37
C CYS A 104 10.46 1.69 -0.45
N ILE A 105 11.51 1.48 0.36
CA ILE A 105 11.60 0.34 1.28
C ILE A 105 10.49 0.42 2.33
N LEU A 106 10.33 1.57 2.99
CA LEU A 106 9.32 1.77 4.03
C LEU A 106 7.91 1.58 3.49
N THR A 107 7.62 2.19 2.34
CA THR A 107 6.31 2.05 1.69
C THR A 107 6.01 0.63 1.27
N TYR A 108 7.00 -0.12 0.77
CA TYR A 108 6.81 -1.51 0.39
C TYR A 108 6.38 -2.37 1.59
N VAL A 109 7.06 -2.20 2.73
CA VAL A 109 6.69 -2.89 3.99
C VAL A 109 5.28 -2.51 4.44
N VAL A 110 4.96 -1.21 4.50
CA VAL A 110 3.62 -0.73 4.86
C VAL A 110 2.56 -1.30 3.93
N CYS A 111 2.84 -1.37 2.63
CA CYS A 111 1.91 -1.88 1.63
C CYS A 111 1.62 -3.37 1.83
N ILE A 112 2.64 -4.20 2.11
CA ILE A 112 2.43 -5.64 2.39
C ILE A 112 1.53 -5.80 3.62
N ILE A 113 1.82 -5.09 4.71
CA ILE A 113 1.06 -5.20 5.96
C ILE A 113 -0.39 -4.74 5.75
N SER A 114 -0.57 -3.52 5.23
CA SER A 114 -1.89 -2.93 5.00
C SER A 114 -2.73 -3.81 4.07
N ASN A 115 -2.13 -4.32 2.98
CA ASN A 115 -2.84 -5.14 2.03
C ASN A 115 -3.21 -6.53 2.60
N SER A 116 -2.34 -7.12 3.42
CA SER A 116 -2.63 -8.37 4.11
C SER A 116 -3.83 -8.19 5.04
N VAL A 117 -3.86 -7.11 5.84
CA VAL A 117 -5.00 -6.79 6.71
C VAL A 117 -6.28 -6.56 5.89
N ARG A 118 -6.21 -5.84 4.77
CA ARG A 118 -7.35 -5.64 3.87
C ARG A 118 -7.97 -6.95 3.39
N ILE A 119 -7.13 -7.89 2.95
CA ILE A 119 -7.61 -9.17 2.43
C ILE A 119 -8.18 -10.00 3.58
N ILE A 120 -7.50 -10.11 4.72
CA ILE A 120 -8.02 -10.81 5.91
C ILE A 120 -9.39 -10.28 6.33
N LEU A 121 -9.55 -8.96 6.42
CA LEU A 121 -10.85 -8.35 6.73
C LEU A 121 -11.89 -8.68 5.66
N SER A 122 -11.51 -8.69 4.38
CA SER A 122 -12.42 -9.10 3.30
C SER A 122 -12.87 -10.55 3.46
N ILE A 123 -11.98 -11.45 3.89
CA ILE A 123 -12.32 -12.86 4.20
C ILE A 123 -13.35 -12.90 5.35
N LEU A 124 -13.05 -12.23 6.46
CA LEU A 124 -13.89 -12.25 7.67
C LEU A 124 -15.28 -11.67 7.43
N PHE A 125 -15.37 -10.59 6.65
CA PHE A 125 -16.66 -9.99 6.31
C PHE A 125 -17.43 -10.83 5.30
N SER A 126 -16.74 -11.49 4.38
CA SER A 126 -17.39 -12.36 3.37
C SER A 126 -18.05 -13.59 4.00
N THR A 127 -17.51 -14.13 5.09
CA THR A 127 -18.08 -15.30 5.80
C THR A 127 -19.21 -14.93 6.77
N LYS A 128 -19.20 -13.71 7.29
CA LYS A 128 -20.20 -13.21 8.25
C LYS A 128 -21.26 -12.28 7.65
N LEU A 129 -21.26 -12.13 6.32
CA LEU A 129 -22.14 -11.18 5.65
C LEU A 129 -23.61 -11.60 5.80
N PRO A 130 -24.50 -10.75 6.33
CA PRO A 130 -25.93 -11.06 6.38
C PRO A 130 -26.50 -11.23 4.97
N SER A 131 -27.52 -12.07 4.81
CA SER A 131 -28.12 -12.39 3.50
C SER A 131 -28.57 -11.15 2.70
N LEU A 132 -29.01 -10.10 3.40
CA LEU A 132 -29.41 -8.81 2.82
C LEU A 132 -28.28 -8.07 2.08
N TRP A 133 -27.02 -8.34 2.42
CA TRP A 133 -25.85 -7.64 1.89
C TRP A 133 -25.13 -8.42 0.78
N ILE A 134 -25.55 -9.66 0.48
CA ILE A 134 -24.98 -10.49 -0.58
C ILE A 134 -24.97 -9.77 -1.95
N PRO A 135 -26.05 -9.06 -2.37
CA PRO A 135 -26.03 -8.32 -3.63
C PRO A 135 -24.98 -7.20 -3.69
N TYR A 136 -24.52 -6.72 -2.52
CA TYR A 136 -23.59 -5.61 -2.38
C TYR A 136 -22.16 -6.06 -2.03
N ARG A 137 -21.83 -7.35 -2.17
CA ARG A 137 -20.53 -7.93 -1.81
C ARG A 137 -19.35 -7.16 -2.41
N GLU A 138 -19.43 -6.76 -3.68
CA GLU A 138 -18.40 -5.97 -4.35
C GLU A 138 -18.20 -4.60 -3.70
N MET A 139 -19.28 -3.90 -3.37
CA MET A 139 -19.22 -2.61 -2.69
C MET A 139 -18.63 -2.74 -1.29
N VAL A 140 -18.97 -3.81 -0.56
CA VAL A 140 -18.41 -4.11 0.76
C VAL A 140 -16.90 -4.34 0.64
N HIS A 141 -16.47 -5.15 -0.32
CA HIS A 141 -15.05 -5.42 -0.55
C HIS A 141 -14.26 -4.14 -0.89
N GLN A 142 -14.78 -3.32 -1.80
CA GLN A 142 -14.18 -2.03 -2.15
C GLN A 142 -14.16 -1.06 -0.95
N GLY A 143 -15.24 -1.03 -0.16
CA GLY A 143 -15.35 -0.22 1.05
C GLY A 143 -14.33 -0.62 2.12
N ILE A 144 -14.13 -1.92 2.36
CA ILE A 144 -13.06 -2.44 3.23
C ILE A 144 -11.70 -1.98 2.70
N GLY A 145 -11.50 -2.01 1.38
CA GLY A 145 -10.28 -1.53 0.75
C GLY A 145 -10.02 -0.04 0.96
N VAL A 146 -11.03 0.81 0.79
CA VAL A 146 -10.91 2.26 1.04
C VAL A 146 -10.61 2.52 2.51
N PHE A 147 -11.37 1.90 3.42
CA PHE A 147 -11.21 2.06 4.85
C PHE A 147 -9.80 1.68 5.31
N THR A 148 -9.34 0.49 4.94
CA THR A 148 -8.01 -0.01 5.33
C THR A 148 -6.89 0.83 4.74
N ASN A 149 -6.96 1.21 3.47
CA ASN A 149 -5.93 2.06 2.85
C ASN A 149 -5.83 3.42 3.54
N ILE A 150 -6.95 4.10 3.78
CA ILE A 150 -6.97 5.41 4.45
C ILE A 150 -6.45 5.28 5.88
N LEU A 151 -6.90 4.27 6.63
CA LEU A 151 -6.47 4.04 8.00
C LEU A 151 -4.96 3.85 8.09
N PHE A 152 -4.39 2.96 7.28
CA PHE A 152 -2.94 2.72 7.27
C PHE A 152 -2.17 3.94 6.75
N LEU A 153 -2.72 4.71 5.81
CA LEU A 153 -2.07 5.93 5.32
C LEU A 153 -1.98 6.98 6.43
N ILE A 154 -3.06 7.19 7.19
CA ILE A 154 -3.10 8.12 8.33
C ILE A 154 -2.13 7.65 9.42
N ILE A 155 -2.16 6.38 9.81
CA ILE A 155 -1.25 5.82 10.83
C ILE A 155 0.20 6.03 10.40
N THR A 156 0.52 5.71 9.14
CA THR A 156 1.87 5.87 8.60
C THR A 156 2.29 7.35 8.60
N PHE A 157 1.41 8.25 8.16
CA PHE A 157 1.67 9.69 8.18
C PHE A 157 1.99 10.18 9.59
N LEU A 158 1.11 9.90 10.56
CA LEU A 158 1.25 10.35 11.94
C LEU A 158 2.51 9.78 12.59
N PHE A 159 2.78 8.49 12.38
CA PHE A 159 3.96 7.81 12.89
C PHE A 159 5.25 8.46 12.39
N PHE A 160 5.41 8.63 11.08
CA PHE A 160 6.63 9.22 10.52
C PHE A 160 6.73 10.72 10.76
N GLN A 161 5.60 11.44 10.80
CA GLN A 161 5.60 12.84 11.19
C GLN A 161 6.08 13.01 12.63
N TYR A 162 5.61 12.18 13.56
CA TYR A 162 6.07 12.17 14.94
C TYR A 162 7.57 11.84 15.03
N LEU A 163 8.01 10.74 14.40
CA LEU A 163 9.42 10.32 14.41
C LEU A 163 10.36 11.38 13.85
N PHE A 164 10.03 12.00 12.72
CA PHE A 164 10.93 12.98 12.12
C PHE A 164 10.95 14.31 12.88
N LYS A 165 9.80 14.74 13.42
CA LYS A 165 9.71 15.96 14.23
C LYS A 165 10.55 15.85 15.52
N THR A 166 10.46 14.72 16.23
CA THR A 166 11.23 14.52 17.47
C THR A 166 12.73 14.51 17.22
N THR A 167 13.21 13.82 16.18
CA THR A 167 14.66 13.83 15.89
C THR A 167 15.17 15.22 15.48
N THR A 168 14.39 16.01 14.72
CA THR A 168 14.82 17.39 14.39
C THR A 168 14.86 18.33 15.60
N ALA A 169 14.13 18.03 16.67
CA ALA A 169 14.21 18.77 17.92
C ALA A 169 15.52 18.45 18.65
N HIS A 170 15.91 17.17 18.70
CA HIS A 170 17.18 16.75 19.30
C HIS A 170 18.41 17.30 18.57
N GLU A 171 18.40 17.33 17.22
CA GLU A 171 19.51 17.92 16.43
C GLU A 171 19.72 19.43 16.67
N LYS A 172 18.75 20.15 17.24
CA LYS A 172 18.87 21.58 17.55
C LYS A 172 19.32 21.86 18.98
N SER A 173 19.32 20.85 19.85
CA SER A 173 19.69 20.97 21.26
C SER A 173 21.09 20.42 21.57
N ALA A 174 21.78 19.90 20.56
CA ALA A 174 23.17 19.48 20.58
C ALA A 174 24.02 20.46 19.77
#